data_AF-A0AA43C5D4-F1
#
_entry.id   AF-A0AA43C5D4-F1
#
_cell.length_a   1.000
_cell.length_b   1.000
_cell.length_c   1.000
_cell.angle_alpha   90.00
_cell.angle_beta   90.00
_cell.angle_gamma   90.00
#
_symmetry.space_group_name_H-M   'P 1'
#
loop_
_entity.id
_entity.type
_entity.pdbx_description
1 polymer ?
#
loop_
_entity_poly.entity_id
_entity_poly.type
_entity_poly.pdbx_seq_one_letter_code
_entity_poly.pdbx_strand_id
1 'polypeptide(L)'
;MAEAPSKIVSVDELVAIRARLRAAGKTVVQCHGCFDIVHPGHIRYLKFAKSLGDVLVVSVSSDRVVDKGEERPYITEELRLENLAVLEFVDHVCLDDNDWAGPILERVQPDVYVKGKEYETKGHPQFARERELVEAYGGRVVFSSGDVIYSSTFILSQFRESFRLERERLAFFCRSKEIDSASLDALIRSFRGRRVLVLGDPVLDEYIHCEALGIASEAPVLSVTPIRKDWYAGAAALIAAQIVELGGRASMLVNLSPGPSTDRFRSIAAQTGIELIDSEDAERPVATKTRYVVEDRKVFKVDNVRPLPSSAGASRTIAGELRTILGDYDGLIVTDFGYGFFTQPLIDVIEDVASATGKPYYLDVSHTRRANILRFRGARIATPTEHELRFAFADNEAGLSHLASRFFRQTGAEHLLLTMGPRGVLLCRRPSSPEKRVATDFLPALESTAVDPVGAGDVFLAGVSLTDLAGGSCEMGAYLGSALAALHVSTLGNRAVDERVLLEYLEHRPELQR
;
A
#
# COMPACT_ATOMS: atom_id res chain seq x y z
N MET A 1 -6.08 46.12 -17.76
CA MET A 1 -7.06 45.75 -16.73
C MET A 1 -6.51 46.29 -15.42
N ALA A 2 -7.25 47.16 -14.73
CA ALA A 2 -6.81 47.65 -13.42
C ALA A 2 -6.70 46.45 -12.46
N GLU A 3 -5.58 46.30 -11.77
CA GLU A 3 -5.45 45.32 -10.67
C GLU A 3 -6.60 45.55 -9.70
N ALA A 4 -7.37 44.50 -9.42
CA ALA A 4 -8.38 44.56 -8.37
C ALA A 4 -7.66 44.89 -7.05
N PRO A 5 -8.22 45.79 -6.21
CA PRO A 5 -7.61 46.11 -4.93
C PRO A 5 -7.40 44.82 -4.12
N SER A 6 -6.20 44.68 -3.54
CA SER A 6 -5.86 43.54 -2.71
C SER A 6 -6.88 43.36 -1.60
N LYS A 7 -7.39 42.13 -1.43
CA LYS A 7 -8.26 41.77 -0.30
C LYS A 7 -7.49 41.67 1.01
N ILE A 8 -6.16 41.55 0.94
CA ILE A 8 -5.29 41.52 2.11
C ILE A 8 -5.05 42.97 2.56
N VAL A 9 -5.49 43.28 3.78
CA VAL A 9 -5.46 44.63 4.36
C VAL A 9 -4.88 44.59 5.77
N SER A 10 -4.24 45.68 6.18
CA SER A 10 -3.83 45.88 7.58
C SER A 10 -5.05 46.08 8.49
N VAL A 11 -4.87 45.89 9.80
CA VAL A 11 -5.94 46.11 10.78
C VAL A 11 -6.41 47.58 10.77
N ASP A 12 -5.51 48.54 10.58
CA ASP A 12 -5.85 49.98 10.51
C ASP A 12 -6.72 50.29 9.28
N GLU A 13 -6.36 49.74 8.13
CA GLU A 13 -7.17 49.85 6.91
C GLU A 13 -8.53 49.18 7.08
N LEU A 14 -8.58 48.01 7.71
CA LEU A 14 -9.81 47.30 7.99
C LEU A 14 -10.76 48.09 8.90
N VAL A 15 -10.23 48.81 9.90
CA VAL A 15 -11.02 49.71 10.75
C VAL A 15 -11.59 50.88 9.94
N ALA A 16 -10.80 51.48 9.05
CA ALA A 16 -11.27 52.54 8.16
C ALA A 16 -12.35 52.03 7.18
N ILE A 17 -12.16 50.83 6.63
CA ILE A 17 -13.12 50.13 5.79
C ILE A 17 -14.42 49.90 6.57
N ARG A 18 -14.33 49.43 7.82
CA ARG A 18 -15.51 49.22 8.65
C ARG A 18 -16.27 50.52 8.91
N ALA A 19 -15.59 51.60 9.27
CA ALA A 19 -16.25 52.89 9.53
C ALA A 19 -17.10 53.34 8.33
N ARG A 20 -16.56 53.18 7.11
CA ARG A 20 -17.27 53.46 5.87
C ARG A 20 -18.43 52.51 5.62
N LEU A 21 -18.27 51.21 5.84
CA LEU A 21 -19.33 50.21 5.69
C LEU A 21 -20.48 50.45 6.68
N ARG A 22 -20.16 50.83 7.92
CA ARG A 22 -21.13 51.21 8.96
C ARG A 22 -21.93 52.45 8.55
N ALA A 23 -21.26 53.49 8.04
CA ALA A 23 -21.93 54.68 7.51
C ALA A 23 -22.85 54.36 6.31
N ALA A 24 -22.52 53.32 5.53
CA ALA A 24 -23.33 52.83 4.42
C ALA A 24 -24.42 51.82 4.83
N GLY A 25 -24.60 51.54 6.13
CA GLY A 25 -25.59 50.59 6.63
C GLY A 25 -25.33 49.12 6.24
N LYS A 26 -24.08 48.77 5.92
CA LYS A 26 -23.67 47.43 5.52
C LYS A 26 -23.34 46.56 6.75
N THR A 27 -23.80 45.30 6.72
CA THR A 27 -23.55 44.32 7.78
C THR A 27 -22.18 43.65 7.57
N VAL A 28 -21.29 43.76 8.56
CA VAL A 28 -19.96 43.15 8.54
C VAL A 28 -19.93 41.89 9.39
N VAL A 29 -19.54 40.79 8.75
CA VAL A 29 -19.36 39.48 9.37
C VAL A 29 -17.86 39.21 9.52
N GLN A 30 -17.44 38.71 10.68
CA GLN A 30 -16.04 38.34 10.92
C GLN A 30 -15.90 36.88 11.33
N CYS A 31 -14.92 36.22 10.74
CA CYS A 31 -14.39 34.94 11.17
C CYS A 31 -12.95 35.12 11.66
N HIS A 32 -12.55 34.38 12.70
CA HIS A 32 -11.20 34.43 13.25
C HIS A 32 -10.65 33.03 13.49
N GLY A 33 -9.40 32.79 13.11
CA GLY A 33 -8.70 31.55 13.42
C GLY A 33 -7.36 31.41 12.69
N CYS A 34 -6.74 30.24 12.86
CA CYS A 34 -5.46 29.94 12.23
C CYS A 34 -5.57 29.63 10.73
N PHE A 35 -6.59 28.88 10.29
CA PHE A 35 -6.76 28.47 8.88
C PHE A 35 -5.52 27.80 8.23
N ASP A 36 -4.77 27.05 9.04
CA ASP A 36 -3.53 26.34 8.67
C ASP A 36 -3.60 25.64 7.30
N ILE A 37 -4.48 24.65 7.14
CA ILE A 37 -4.79 24.04 5.84
C ILE A 37 -6.25 24.34 5.51
N VAL A 38 -6.50 25.00 4.38
CA VAL A 38 -7.86 25.25 3.89
C VAL A 38 -8.43 23.95 3.27
N HIS A 39 -9.56 23.49 3.77
CA HIS A 39 -10.24 22.27 3.31
C HIS A 39 -11.75 22.55 3.12
N PRO A 40 -12.54 21.63 2.53
CA PRO A 40 -13.96 21.88 2.24
C PRO A 40 -14.82 22.31 3.43
N GLY A 41 -14.42 21.98 4.67
CA GLY A 41 -15.08 22.44 5.88
C GLY A 41 -14.95 23.96 6.07
N HIS A 42 -13.75 24.53 5.90
CA HIS A 42 -13.54 25.98 5.93
C HIS A 42 -14.33 26.69 4.82
N ILE A 43 -14.40 26.11 3.63
CA ILE A 43 -15.17 26.69 2.52
C ILE A 43 -16.66 26.77 2.87
N ARG A 44 -17.26 25.71 3.42
CA ARG A 44 -18.67 25.71 3.86
C ARG A 44 -18.90 26.69 5.02
N TYR A 45 -17.99 26.70 5.99
CA TYR A 45 -18.02 27.63 7.13
C TYR A 45 -17.98 29.10 6.70
N LEU A 46 -17.05 29.48 5.81
CA LEU A 46 -16.91 30.86 5.33
C LEU A 46 -18.07 31.26 4.40
N LYS A 47 -18.58 30.35 3.56
CA LYS A 47 -19.80 30.60 2.77
C LYS A 47 -21.02 30.85 3.65
N PHE A 48 -21.17 30.06 4.72
CA PHE A 48 -22.20 30.30 5.72
C PHE A 48 -22.02 31.67 6.37
N ALA A 49 -20.81 32.04 6.79
CA ALA A 49 -20.53 33.34 7.38
C ALA A 49 -20.89 34.49 6.42
N LYS A 50 -20.46 34.41 5.15
CA LYS A 50 -20.81 35.40 4.12
C LYS A 50 -22.33 35.56 3.95
N SER A 51 -23.13 34.49 4.11
CA SER A 51 -24.60 34.58 4.01
C SER A 51 -25.28 35.39 5.11
N LEU A 52 -24.56 35.72 6.20
CA LEU A 52 -25.10 36.44 7.36
C LEU A 52 -24.93 37.96 7.26
N GLY A 53 -24.30 38.49 6.21
CA GLY A 53 -24.11 39.92 6.03
C GLY A 53 -23.61 40.30 4.64
N ASP A 54 -23.28 41.57 4.46
CA ASP A 54 -22.86 42.12 3.17
C ASP A 54 -21.35 41.91 2.91
N VAL A 55 -20.53 41.93 3.97
CA VAL A 55 -19.07 41.88 3.87
C VAL A 55 -18.51 40.85 4.86
N LEU A 56 -17.69 39.93 4.38
CA LEU A 56 -16.97 38.92 5.15
C LEU A 56 -15.51 39.33 5.33
N VAL A 57 -15.12 39.46 6.59
CA VAL A 57 -13.75 39.70 7.05
C VAL A 57 -13.21 38.42 7.67
N VAL A 58 -12.00 38.02 7.29
CA VAL A 58 -11.30 36.89 7.90
C VAL A 58 -10.01 37.37 8.53
N SER A 59 -9.93 37.30 9.86
CA SER A 59 -8.69 37.56 10.60
C SER A 59 -7.93 36.27 10.85
N VAL A 60 -6.64 36.25 10.50
CA VAL A 60 -5.75 35.08 10.58
C VAL A 60 -4.73 35.27 11.70
N SER A 61 -4.66 34.34 12.64
CA SER A 61 -3.65 34.38 13.71
C SER A 61 -2.24 34.20 13.14
N SER A 62 -1.29 35.05 13.54
CA SER A 62 0.10 35.01 13.06
C SER A 62 0.88 33.77 13.52
N ASP A 63 1.97 33.46 12.82
CA ASP A 63 2.82 32.29 13.12
C ASP A 63 3.39 32.37 14.55
N ARG A 64 3.57 33.58 15.08
CA ARG A 64 4.13 33.83 16.42
C ARG A 64 3.19 33.44 17.56
N VAL A 65 1.87 33.51 17.34
CA VAL A 65 0.85 33.31 18.40
C VAL A 65 0.18 31.94 18.32
N VAL A 66 0.42 31.19 17.23
CA VAL A 66 -0.14 29.85 17.03
C VAL A 66 0.82 28.81 17.64
N ASP A 67 0.76 28.60 18.96
CA ASP A 67 1.47 27.47 19.59
C ASP A 67 0.58 26.22 19.59
N LYS A 68 0.77 25.35 18.60
CA LYS A 68 0.09 24.05 18.48
C LYS A 68 1.07 22.86 18.46
N GLY A 69 2.24 23.01 19.09
CA GLY A 69 3.31 22.01 19.15
C GLY A 69 4.45 22.23 18.14
N GLU A 70 5.52 21.44 18.26
CA GLU A 70 6.89 21.69 17.73
C GLU A 70 7.05 21.95 16.21
N GLU A 71 5.99 21.89 15.38
CA GLU A 71 6.07 22.08 13.92
C GLU A 71 4.82 22.77 13.32
N ARG A 72 4.11 23.63 14.07
CA ARG A 72 2.87 24.27 13.57
C ARG A 72 2.87 25.79 13.79
N PRO A 73 2.26 26.57 12.88
CA PRO A 73 1.50 26.18 11.67
C PRO A 73 2.38 25.63 10.52
N TYR A 74 1.83 24.80 9.63
CA TYR A 74 2.57 24.22 8.49
C TYR A 74 2.65 25.16 7.29
N ILE A 75 1.59 25.93 7.10
CA ILE A 75 1.50 26.95 6.04
C ILE A 75 1.80 28.29 6.69
N THR A 76 2.78 29.02 6.15
CA THR A 76 3.17 30.33 6.68
C THR A 76 2.00 31.30 6.64
N GLU A 77 2.02 32.29 7.53
CA GLU A 77 0.97 33.30 7.59
C GLU A 77 0.70 34.00 6.26
N GLU A 78 1.72 34.27 5.44
CA GLU A 78 1.55 34.90 4.11
C GLU A 78 0.72 34.01 3.19
N LEU A 79 1.06 32.72 3.10
CA LEU A 79 0.33 31.76 2.27
C LEU A 79 -1.10 31.53 2.78
N ARG A 80 -1.32 31.58 4.11
CA ARG A 80 -2.67 31.48 4.70
C ARG A 80 -3.53 32.69 4.32
N LEU A 81 -2.97 33.90 4.33
CA LEU A 81 -3.65 35.11 3.89
C LEU A 81 -3.99 35.05 2.38
N GLU A 82 -3.04 34.64 1.54
CA GLU A 82 -3.24 34.48 0.09
C GLU A 82 -4.35 33.48 -0.23
N ASN A 83 -4.32 32.30 0.40
CA ASN A 83 -5.32 31.25 0.20
C ASN A 83 -6.74 31.74 0.47
N LEU A 84 -6.91 32.56 1.51
CA LEU A 84 -8.22 33.12 1.87
C LEU A 84 -8.62 34.29 0.96
N ALA A 85 -7.66 35.11 0.53
CA ALA A 85 -7.91 36.24 -0.36
C ALA A 85 -8.42 35.81 -1.74
N VAL A 86 -7.97 34.66 -2.25
CA VAL A 86 -8.42 34.12 -3.55
C VAL A 86 -9.90 33.69 -3.51
N LEU A 87 -10.47 33.42 -2.33
CA LEU A 87 -11.87 33.03 -2.21
C LEU A 87 -12.81 34.18 -2.60
N GLU A 88 -13.63 33.97 -3.63
CA GLU A 88 -14.53 34.98 -4.18
C GLU A 88 -15.42 35.63 -3.11
N PHE A 89 -15.93 34.83 -2.17
CA PHE A 89 -16.85 35.24 -1.11
C PHE A 89 -16.18 35.82 0.15
N VAL A 90 -14.84 35.92 0.18
CA VAL A 90 -14.09 36.63 1.23
C VAL A 90 -13.75 38.02 0.71
N ASP A 91 -14.18 39.07 1.41
CA ASP A 91 -13.98 40.46 0.96
C ASP A 91 -12.68 41.05 1.49
N HIS A 92 -12.33 40.76 2.75
CA HIS A 92 -11.10 41.25 3.37
C HIS A 92 -10.44 40.18 4.25
N VAL A 93 -9.11 40.13 4.20
CA VAL A 93 -8.29 39.27 5.04
C VAL A 93 -7.24 40.12 5.75
N CYS A 94 -7.00 39.87 7.03
CA CYS A 94 -5.97 40.58 7.80
C CYS A 94 -5.23 39.62 8.73
N LEU A 95 -3.98 39.96 9.02
CA LEU A 95 -3.17 39.27 10.03
C LEU A 95 -3.52 39.80 11.42
N ASP A 96 -3.59 38.90 12.40
CA ASP A 96 -3.81 39.20 13.80
C ASP A 96 -2.67 38.64 14.65
N ASP A 97 -1.86 39.54 15.21
CA ASP A 97 -0.70 39.23 16.05
C ASP A 97 -1.03 39.08 17.54
N ASN A 98 -2.32 39.02 17.90
CA ASN A 98 -2.75 38.92 19.28
C ASN A 98 -2.96 37.46 19.70
N ASP A 99 -2.65 37.16 20.97
CA ASP A 99 -2.80 35.81 21.56
C ASP A 99 -4.24 35.28 21.60
N TRP A 100 -5.23 36.15 21.36
CA TRP A 100 -6.65 35.83 21.28
C TRP A 100 -7.40 36.90 20.47
N ALA A 101 -8.63 36.62 20.03
CA ALA A 101 -9.35 37.48 19.08
C ALA A 101 -9.87 38.80 19.66
N GLY A 102 -9.80 39.02 20.98
CA GLY A 102 -10.39 40.18 21.65
C GLY A 102 -9.94 41.54 21.08
N PRO A 103 -8.62 41.81 21.01
CA PRO A 103 -8.13 43.10 20.52
C PRO A 103 -8.57 43.42 19.08
N ILE A 104 -8.59 42.43 18.19
CA ILE A 104 -9.07 42.65 16.82
C ILE A 104 -10.59 42.85 16.77
N LEU A 105 -11.36 42.14 17.60
CA LEU A 105 -12.82 42.31 17.69
C LEU A 105 -13.20 43.66 18.30
N GLU A 106 -12.48 44.16 19.29
CA GLU A 106 -12.71 45.48 19.89
C GLU A 106 -12.46 46.62 18.89
N ARG A 107 -11.47 46.44 18.02
CA ARG A 107 -11.11 47.43 16.99
C ARG A 107 -12.04 47.40 15.79
N VAL A 108 -12.34 46.19 15.28
CA VAL A 108 -13.17 46.02 14.08
C VAL A 108 -14.67 46.07 14.41
N GLN A 109 -15.07 45.68 15.62
CA GLN A 109 -16.46 45.64 16.14
C GLN A 109 -17.49 44.97 15.20
N PRO A 110 -17.24 43.79 14.61
CA PRO A 110 -18.13 43.14 13.62
C PRO A 110 -19.58 43.03 14.09
N ASP A 111 -20.54 43.26 13.18
CA ASP A 111 -21.98 43.11 13.49
C ASP A 111 -22.34 41.66 13.77
N VAL A 112 -21.66 40.72 13.09
CA VAL A 112 -21.79 39.28 13.30
C VAL A 112 -20.42 38.64 13.47
N TYR A 113 -20.19 37.96 14.58
CA TYR A 113 -19.00 37.14 14.78
C TYR A 113 -19.36 35.65 14.64
N VAL A 114 -18.72 34.94 13.71
CA VAL A 114 -19.09 33.57 13.40
C VAL A 114 -18.04 32.60 13.93
N LYS A 115 -18.47 31.57 14.67
CA LYS A 115 -17.61 30.48 15.15
C LYS A 115 -18.11 29.11 14.70
N GLY A 116 -17.21 28.13 14.74
CA GLY A 116 -17.57 26.73 14.53
C GLY A 116 -18.50 26.23 15.64
N LYS A 117 -19.33 25.23 15.33
CA LYS A 117 -20.33 24.68 16.27
C LYS A 117 -19.69 23.99 17.49
N GLU A 118 -18.43 23.60 17.39
CA GLU A 118 -17.64 23.05 18.48
C GLU A 118 -17.47 24.02 19.68
N TYR A 119 -17.64 25.32 19.46
CA TYR A 119 -17.61 26.35 20.51
C TYR A 119 -18.96 26.53 21.24
N GLU A 120 -20.04 25.90 20.76
CA GLU A 120 -21.37 25.95 21.39
C GLU A 120 -21.41 25.07 22.67
N THR A 121 -20.66 23.97 22.68
CA THR A 121 -20.74 22.94 23.73
C THR A 121 -19.48 22.85 24.60
N LYS A 122 -18.33 23.31 24.11
CA LYS A 122 -17.07 23.33 24.87
C LYS A 122 -16.93 24.69 25.58
N GLY A 123 -16.95 24.69 26.91
CA GLY A 123 -16.75 25.89 27.73
C GLY A 123 -15.32 26.44 27.62
N HIS A 124 -14.99 27.09 26.50
CA HIS A 124 -13.69 27.74 26.28
C HIS A 124 -13.69 29.12 26.97
N PRO A 125 -12.84 29.35 28.00
CA PRO A 125 -12.85 30.61 28.76
C PRO A 125 -12.54 31.84 27.89
N GLN A 126 -11.70 31.68 26.87
CA GLN A 126 -11.37 32.75 25.92
C GLN A 126 -12.56 33.11 25.03
N PHE A 127 -13.33 32.12 24.56
CA PHE A 127 -14.49 32.36 23.71
C PHE A 127 -15.65 33.02 24.47
N ALA A 128 -15.84 32.68 25.76
CA ALA A 128 -16.80 33.38 26.61
C ALA A 128 -16.53 34.88 26.66
N ARG A 129 -15.25 35.28 26.78
CA ARG A 129 -14.81 36.68 26.75
C ARG A 129 -15.02 37.33 25.37
N GLU A 130 -14.75 36.61 24.28
CA GLU A 130 -15.02 37.09 22.92
C GLU A 130 -16.51 37.38 22.72
N ARG A 131 -17.38 36.50 23.23
CA ARG A 131 -18.83 36.66 23.14
C ARG A 131 -19.33 37.87 23.92
N GLU A 132 -18.92 38.00 25.18
CA GLU A 132 -19.27 39.15 26.02
C GLU A 132 -18.84 40.47 25.37
N LEU A 133 -17.63 40.50 24.80
CA LEU A 133 -17.12 41.66 24.08
C LEU A 133 -17.99 42.01 22.87
N VAL A 134 -18.31 41.02 22.03
CA VAL A 134 -19.11 41.22 20.82
C VAL A 134 -20.52 41.71 21.14
N GLU A 135 -21.15 41.11 22.15
CA GLU A 135 -22.50 41.48 22.60
C GLU A 135 -22.50 42.87 23.28
N ALA A 136 -21.42 43.27 23.97
CA ALA A 136 -21.33 44.56 24.67
C ALA A 136 -21.39 45.78 23.73
N TYR A 137 -20.81 45.68 22.52
CA TYR A 137 -20.92 46.76 21.52
C TYR A 137 -22.11 46.59 20.56
N GLY A 138 -23.00 45.62 20.83
CA GLY A 138 -24.25 45.39 20.07
C GLY A 138 -24.14 44.45 18.88
N GLY A 139 -23.02 43.74 18.71
CA GLY A 139 -22.89 42.65 17.75
C GLY A 139 -23.55 41.36 18.25
N ARG A 140 -23.64 40.35 17.38
CA ARG A 140 -24.14 39.01 17.74
C ARG A 140 -23.16 37.91 17.36
N VAL A 141 -23.12 36.85 18.15
CA VAL A 141 -22.34 35.66 17.86
C VAL A 141 -23.23 34.58 17.22
N VAL A 142 -22.78 33.99 16.12
CA VAL A 142 -23.50 32.93 15.41
C VAL A 142 -22.61 31.70 15.25
N PHE A 143 -23.17 30.52 15.48
CA PHE A 143 -22.49 29.26 15.25
C PHE A 143 -22.86 28.68 13.87
N SER A 144 -21.87 28.13 13.18
CA SER A 144 -22.05 27.53 11.85
C SER A 144 -22.94 26.27 11.85
N SER A 145 -23.56 25.99 10.70
CA SER A 145 -24.56 24.94 10.50
C SER A 145 -23.96 23.53 10.49
N GLY A 146 -23.61 22.97 11.65
CA GLY A 146 -23.58 21.52 11.93
C GLY A 146 -22.62 20.61 11.13
N ASP A 147 -22.00 21.08 10.06
CA ASP A 147 -21.00 20.33 9.31
C ASP A 147 -19.74 20.20 10.15
N VAL A 148 -19.21 18.98 10.25
CA VAL A 148 -17.97 18.70 10.98
C VAL A 148 -16.82 19.50 10.34
N ILE A 149 -16.34 20.54 11.05
CA ILE A 149 -15.12 21.25 10.71
C ILE A 149 -13.97 20.45 11.32
N TYR A 150 -13.34 19.61 10.51
CA TYR A 150 -12.13 18.92 10.92
C TYR A 150 -10.98 19.92 11.05
N SER A 151 -10.47 20.16 12.25
CA SER A 151 -9.24 20.97 12.36
C SER A 151 -8.07 20.24 11.68
N SER A 152 -7.14 20.99 11.07
CA SER A 152 -5.88 20.41 10.55
C SER A 152 -5.18 19.58 11.62
N THR A 153 -5.26 20.05 12.88
CA THR A 153 -4.77 19.36 14.07
C THR A 153 -5.38 17.97 14.26
N PHE A 154 -6.71 17.85 14.14
CA PHE A 154 -7.43 16.59 14.30
C PHE A 154 -7.16 15.60 13.16
N ILE A 155 -7.16 16.10 11.91
CA ILE A 155 -6.82 15.28 10.73
C ILE A 155 -5.42 14.70 10.90
N LEU A 156 -4.45 15.56 11.22
CA LEU A 156 -3.05 15.15 11.37
C LEU A 156 -2.79 14.30 12.62
N SER A 157 -3.52 14.49 13.73
CA SER A 157 -3.40 13.63 14.90
C SER A 157 -3.87 12.20 14.61
N GLN A 158 -4.94 12.02 13.82
CA GLN A 158 -5.36 10.68 13.41
C GLN A 158 -4.32 9.97 12.53
N PHE A 159 -3.65 10.70 11.65
CA PHE A 159 -2.54 10.16 10.86
C PHE A 159 -1.34 9.82 11.75
N ARG A 160 -0.88 10.75 12.61
CA ARG A 160 0.29 10.56 13.49
C ARG A 160 0.14 9.38 14.47
N GLU A 161 -1.03 9.22 15.11
CA GLU A 161 -1.29 8.12 16.04
C GLU A 161 -1.21 6.75 15.35
N SER A 162 -1.80 6.62 14.15
CA SER A 162 -1.79 5.36 13.39
C SER A 162 -0.36 4.97 12.96
N PHE A 163 0.42 5.91 12.44
CA PHE A 163 1.81 5.67 12.02
C PHE A 163 2.76 5.40 13.20
N ARG A 164 2.48 5.96 14.38
CA ARG A 164 3.30 5.73 15.58
C ARG A 164 3.13 4.29 16.09
N LEU A 165 1.90 3.82 16.19
CA LEU A 165 1.58 2.46 16.66
C LEU A 165 2.17 1.38 15.73
N GLU A 166 2.12 1.59 14.41
CA GLU A 166 2.71 0.66 13.45
C GLU A 166 4.23 0.61 13.55
N ARG A 167 4.89 1.76 13.67
CA ARG A 167 6.35 1.82 13.90
C ARG A 167 6.76 1.16 15.21
N GLU A 168 6.03 1.41 16.29
CA GLU A 168 6.30 0.77 17.59
C GLU A 168 6.13 -0.76 17.51
N ARG A 169 5.11 -1.24 16.78
CA ARG A 169 4.90 -2.68 16.52
C ARG A 169 6.03 -3.29 15.69
N LEU A 170 6.48 -2.61 14.62
CA LEU A 170 7.60 -3.05 13.79
C LEU A 170 8.89 -3.14 14.58
N ALA A 171 9.20 -2.10 15.37
CA ALA A 171 10.40 -2.08 16.20
C ALA A 171 10.33 -3.15 17.31
N PHE A 172 9.15 -3.40 17.89
CA PHE A 172 8.96 -4.50 18.83
C PHE A 172 9.16 -5.86 18.15
N PHE A 173 8.58 -6.08 16.97
CA PHE A 173 8.76 -7.30 16.18
C PHE A 173 10.25 -7.57 15.95
N CYS A 174 10.99 -6.59 15.41
CA CYS A 174 12.41 -6.74 15.10
C CYS A 174 13.24 -7.03 16.35
N ARG A 175 13.07 -6.25 17.44
CA ARG A 175 13.79 -6.48 18.70
C ARG A 175 13.48 -7.84 19.32
N SER A 176 12.21 -8.25 19.34
CA SER A 176 11.78 -9.52 19.97
C SER A 176 12.27 -10.76 19.21
N LYS A 177 12.62 -10.61 17.94
CA LYS A 177 13.05 -11.66 17.03
C LYS A 177 14.52 -11.56 16.65
N GLU A 178 15.27 -10.64 17.28
CA GLU A 178 16.69 -10.39 17.03
C GLU A 178 16.99 -10.06 15.55
N ILE A 179 16.09 -9.34 14.89
CA ILE A 179 16.22 -8.87 13.51
C ILE A 179 16.81 -7.46 13.53
N ASP A 180 17.95 -7.28 12.87
CA ASP A 180 18.61 -5.99 12.69
C ASP A 180 19.29 -5.94 11.31
N SER A 181 19.80 -4.76 10.93
CA SER A 181 20.40 -4.58 9.60
C SER A 181 21.61 -5.51 9.37
N ALA A 182 22.39 -5.82 10.41
CA ALA A 182 23.56 -6.67 10.29
C ALA A 182 23.20 -8.14 10.09
N SER A 183 22.18 -8.64 10.82
CA SER A 183 21.70 -10.01 10.66
C SER A 183 21.05 -10.22 9.29
N LEU A 184 20.33 -9.22 8.76
CA LEU A 184 19.76 -9.28 7.41
C LEU A 184 20.83 -9.17 6.30
N ASP A 185 21.82 -8.28 6.43
CA ASP A 185 22.92 -8.19 5.44
C ASP A 185 23.70 -9.52 5.35
N ALA A 186 24.08 -10.09 6.50
CA ALA A 186 24.76 -11.39 6.54
C ALA A 186 23.91 -12.50 5.91
N LEU A 187 22.60 -12.51 6.19
CA LEU A 187 21.67 -13.47 5.61
C LEU A 187 21.58 -13.32 4.08
N ILE A 188 21.39 -12.10 3.57
CA ILE A 188 21.29 -11.83 2.12
C ILE A 188 22.56 -12.29 1.40
N ARG A 189 23.74 -12.01 1.96
CA ARG A 189 25.01 -12.47 1.38
C ARG A 189 25.11 -14.00 1.28
N SER A 190 24.47 -14.72 2.20
CA SER A 190 24.46 -16.20 2.23
C SER A 190 23.52 -16.85 1.20
N PHE A 191 22.72 -16.06 0.48
CA PHE A 191 21.93 -16.54 -0.65
C PHE A 191 22.80 -16.91 -1.85
N ARG A 192 24.01 -16.34 -1.94
CA ARG A 192 24.92 -16.56 -3.06
C ARG A 192 25.20 -18.04 -3.28
N GLY A 193 24.84 -18.52 -4.46
CA GLY A 193 25.07 -19.90 -4.88
C GLY A 193 24.03 -20.92 -4.40
N ARG A 194 23.02 -20.52 -3.61
CA ARG A 194 21.89 -21.39 -3.25
C ARG A 194 21.14 -21.80 -4.50
N ARG A 195 20.96 -23.11 -4.70
CA ARG A 195 20.28 -23.67 -5.88
C ARG A 195 18.83 -23.94 -5.54
N VAL A 196 17.90 -23.28 -6.22
CA VAL A 196 16.46 -23.43 -5.98
C VAL A 196 15.79 -23.92 -7.26
N LEU A 197 15.07 -25.04 -7.16
CA LEU A 197 14.22 -25.51 -8.24
C LEU A 197 12.84 -24.88 -8.09
N VAL A 198 12.33 -24.27 -9.16
CA VAL A 198 10.99 -23.67 -9.20
C VAL A 198 10.10 -24.51 -10.11
N LEU A 199 8.95 -24.90 -9.57
CA LEU A 199 7.94 -25.69 -10.25
C LEU A 199 6.64 -24.89 -10.31
N GLY A 200 6.18 -24.58 -11.52
CA GLY A 200 4.95 -23.83 -11.74
C GLY A 200 4.85 -23.25 -13.14
N ASP A 201 3.68 -22.68 -13.45
CA ASP A 201 3.43 -22.08 -14.74
C ASP A 201 4.15 -20.72 -14.89
N PRO A 202 5.02 -20.53 -15.91
CA PRO A 202 5.48 -19.20 -16.26
C PRO A 202 4.36 -18.40 -16.91
N VAL A 203 4.32 -17.10 -16.63
CA VAL A 203 3.39 -16.15 -17.26
C VAL A 203 4.20 -15.02 -17.89
N LEU A 204 3.79 -14.60 -19.09
CA LEU A 204 4.24 -13.36 -19.70
C LEU A 204 3.24 -12.25 -19.44
N ASP A 205 3.66 -11.24 -18.68
CA ASP A 205 2.87 -10.04 -18.49
C ASP A 205 3.28 -8.99 -19.54
N GLU A 206 2.39 -8.70 -20.49
CA GLU A 206 2.57 -7.64 -21.50
C GLU A 206 1.94 -6.34 -20.97
N TYR A 207 2.70 -5.26 -20.90
CA TYR A 207 2.23 -3.92 -20.56
C TYR A 207 2.25 -3.07 -21.82
N ILE A 208 1.06 -2.69 -22.29
CA ILE A 208 0.89 -1.80 -23.43
C ILE A 208 0.60 -0.40 -22.88
N HIS A 209 1.59 0.47 -22.96
CA HIS A 209 1.47 1.87 -22.58
C HIS A 209 0.76 2.63 -23.71
N CYS A 210 -0.27 3.38 -23.36
CA CYS A 210 -1.13 4.07 -24.30
C CYS A 210 -1.31 5.55 -23.97
N GLU A 211 -1.51 6.36 -24.99
CA GLU A 211 -2.02 7.73 -24.90
C GLU A 211 -3.55 7.69 -24.92
N ALA A 212 -4.22 8.46 -24.05
CA ALA A 212 -5.67 8.58 -24.07
C ALA A 212 -6.11 9.64 -25.09
N LEU A 213 -7.00 9.24 -26.01
CA LEU A 213 -7.60 10.14 -27.02
C LEU A 213 -8.92 10.76 -26.54
N GLY A 214 -9.51 10.23 -25.48
CA GLY A 214 -10.81 10.63 -24.95
C GLY A 214 -11.86 9.52 -25.06
N ILE A 215 -13.13 9.88 -24.88
CA ILE A 215 -14.25 8.94 -24.99
C ILE A 215 -14.59 8.74 -26.47
N ALA A 216 -14.76 7.48 -26.88
CA ALA A 216 -15.10 7.10 -28.24
C ALA A 216 -16.50 7.60 -28.65
N SER A 217 -16.73 7.82 -29.95
CA SER A 217 -18.00 8.37 -30.45
C SER A 217 -19.09 7.30 -30.59
N GLU A 218 -18.69 6.03 -30.73
CA GLU A 218 -19.56 4.87 -30.93
C GLU A 218 -20.09 4.25 -29.64
N ALA A 219 -19.38 4.44 -28.51
CA ALA A 219 -19.75 3.88 -27.20
C ALA A 219 -19.03 4.66 -26.08
N PRO A 220 -19.53 4.63 -24.81
CA PRO A 220 -18.89 5.27 -23.67
C PRO A 220 -17.65 4.48 -23.20
N VAL A 221 -16.68 4.31 -24.09
CA VAL A 221 -15.43 3.58 -23.88
C VAL A 221 -14.25 4.52 -24.12
N LEU A 222 -13.15 4.28 -23.41
CA LEU A 222 -11.93 5.07 -23.59
C LEU A 222 -11.22 4.65 -24.88
N SER A 223 -10.99 5.62 -25.77
CA SER A 223 -10.17 5.43 -26.96
C SER A 223 -8.71 5.72 -26.62
N VAL A 224 -7.81 4.83 -27.02
CA VAL A 224 -6.38 4.89 -26.68
C VAL A 224 -5.49 4.50 -27.85
N THR A 225 -4.30 5.09 -27.94
CA THR A 225 -3.27 4.75 -28.93
C THR A 225 -2.06 4.11 -28.24
N PRO A 226 -1.65 2.87 -28.60
CA PRO A 226 -0.43 2.26 -28.06
C PRO A 226 0.84 3.03 -28.44
N ILE A 227 1.71 3.27 -27.46
CA ILE A 227 2.98 3.99 -27.61
C ILE A 227 4.18 3.05 -27.39
N ARG A 228 4.12 2.19 -26.37
CA ARG A 228 5.21 1.30 -25.98
C ARG A 228 4.68 -0.04 -25.48
N LYS A 229 5.46 -1.10 -25.65
CA LYS A 229 5.19 -2.42 -25.09
C LYS A 229 6.36 -2.88 -24.24
N ASP A 230 6.09 -3.17 -22.98
CA ASP A 230 7.04 -3.77 -22.05
C ASP A 230 6.58 -5.20 -21.71
N TRP A 231 7.53 -6.10 -21.52
CA TRP A 231 7.26 -7.52 -21.23
C TRP A 231 7.96 -7.90 -19.94
N TYR A 232 7.24 -8.59 -19.08
CA TYR A 232 7.75 -9.02 -17.77
C TYR A 232 7.52 -10.51 -17.57
N ALA A 233 8.46 -11.15 -16.86
CA ALA A 233 8.25 -12.46 -16.27
C ALA A 233 7.25 -12.32 -15.10
N GLY A 234 6.23 -13.15 -15.10
CA GLY A 234 5.26 -13.25 -14.00
C GLY A 234 5.13 -14.67 -13.49
N ALA A 235 4.41 -14.83 -12.38
CA ALA A 235 4.15 -16.11 -11.77
C ALA A 235 5.45 -16.84 -11.38
N ALA A 236 5.56 -18.14 -11.65
CA ALA A 236 6.76 -18.93 -11.32
C ALA A 236 8.07 -18.32 -11.87
N ALA A 237 7.99 -17.64 -13.02
CA ALA A 237 9.15 -16.99 -13.62
C ALA A 237 9.65 -15.78 -12.83
N LEU A 238 8.75 -15.04 -12.17
CA LEU A 238 9.15 -13.92 -11.32
C LEU A 238 9.84 -14.40 -10.05
N ILE A 239 9.35 -15.49 -9.44
CA ILE A 239 10.01 -16.13 -8.29
C ILE A 239 11.45 -16.52 -8.65
N ALA A 240 11.62 -17.19 -9.80
CA ALA A 240 12.94 -17.58 -10.30
C ALA A 240 13.84 -16.37 -10.58
N ALA A 241 13.30 -15.31 -11.22
CA ALA A 241 14.03 -14.07 -11.47
C ALA A 241 14.46 -13.40 -10.15
N GLN A 242 13.57 -13.32 -9.16
CA GLN A 242 13.88 -12.73 -7.86
C GLN A 242 14.95 -13.51 -7.10
N ILE A 243 14.99 -14.84 -7.23
CA ILE A 243 16.06 -15.65 -6.64
C ILE A 243 17.41 -15.32 -7.27
N VAL A 244 17.47 -15.20 -8.60
CA VAL A 244 18.70 -14.87 -9.31
C VAL A 244 19.18 -13.46 -8.96
N GLU A 245 18.25 -12.50 -8.89
CA GLU A 245 18.53 -11.11 -8.54
C GLU A 245 19.13 -10.96 -7.13
N LEU A 246 18.78 -11.87 -6.21
CA LEU A 246 19.35 -11.93 -4.85
C LEU A 246 20.63 -12.80 -4.76
N GLY A 247 21.24 -13.14 -5.89
CA GLY A 247 22.49 -13.89 -5.98
C GLY A 247 22.35 -15.42 -5.92
N GLY A 248 21.13 -15.95 -5.80
CA GLY A 248 20.84 -17.38 -5.89
C GLY A 248 20.98 -17.92 -7.32
N ARG A 249 20.79 -19.23 -7.48
CA ARG A 249 20.69 -19.91 -8.77
C ARG A 249 19.31 -20.55 -8.88
N ALA A 250 18.50 -20.09 -9.83
CA ALA A 250 17.17 -20.62 -10.05
C ALA A 250 17.10 -21.44 -11.34
N SER A 251 16.50 -22.63 -11.23
CA SER A 251 16.18 -23.46 -12.39
C SER A 251 14.67 -23.75 -12.39
N MET A 252 14.04 -23.72 -13.57
CA MET A 252 12.61 -23.99 -13.73
C MET A 252 12.40 -25.29 -14.51
N LEU A 253 11.65 -26.23 -13.93
CA LEU A 253 11.15 -27.40 -14.67
C LEU A 253 9.87 -27.00 -15.42
N VAL A 254 9.94 -26.97 -16.74
CA VAL A 254 8.88 -26.43 -17.60
C VAL A 254 8.43 -27.45 -18.64
N ASN A 255 7.16 -27.43 -18.99
CA ASN A 255 6.58 -28.26 -20.04
C ASN A 255 5.91 -27.31 -21.05
N LEU A 256 6.71 -26.77 -21.97
CA LEU A 256 6.29 -25.67 -22.84
C LEU A 256 6.33 -26.06 -24.32
N SER A 257 5.19 -26.01 -24.99
CA SER A 257 5.14 -26.22 -26.43
C SER A 257 5.78 -25.04 -27.20
N PRO A 258 6.41 -25.29 -28.36
CA PRO A 258 7.02 -24.23 -29.16
C PRO A 258 6.02 -23.16 -29.60
N GLY A 259 6.46 -21.91 -29.66
CA GLY A 259 5.65 -20.81 -30.20
C GLY A 259 6.14 -19.43 -29.76
N PRO A 260 5.56 -18.34 -30.30
CA PRO A 260 6.07 -16.99 -30.11
C PRO A 260 6.15 -16.53 -28.64
N SER A 261 5.20 -16.97 -27.81
CA SER A 261 5.21 -16.68 -26.37
C SER A 261 6.28 -17.49 -25.64
N THR A 262 6.51 -18.74 -26.05
CA THR A 262 7.58 -19.59 -25.50
C THR A 262 8.95 -19.04 -25.87
N ASP A 263 9.17 -18.64 -27.12
CA ASP A 263 10.44 -18.05 -27.56
C ASP A 263 10.75 -16.75 -26.80
N ARG A 264 9.73 -15.92 -26.59
CA ARG A 264 9.85 -14.70 -25.79
C ARG A 264 10.16 -15.00 -24.33
N PHE A 265 9.47 -15.96 -23.72
CA PHE A 265 9.76 -16.39 -22.35
C PHE A 265 11.19 -16.91 -22.21
N ARG A 266 11.66 -17.74 -23.15
CA ARG A 266 13.05 -18.24 -23.15
C ARG A 266 14.07 -17.10 -23.27
N SER A 267 13.78 -16.09 -24.08
CA SER A 267 14.63 -14.88 -24.18
C SER A 267 14.70 -14.12 -22.85
N ILE A 268 13.56 -13.93 -22.18
CA ILE A 268 13.51 -13.29 -20.85
C ILE A 268 14.24 -14.15 -19.80
N ALA A 269 14.04 -15.46 -19.81
CA ALA A 269 14.73 -16.40 -18.90
C ALA A 269 16.25 -16.32 -19.09
N ALA A 270 16.74 -16.31 -20.33
CA ALA A 270 18.16 -16.17 -20.63
C ALA A 270 18.73 -14.80 -20.18
N GLN A 271 17.99 -13.71 -20.37
CA GLN A 271 18.40 -12.36 -19.93
C GLN A 271 18.45 -12.22 -18.41
N THR A 272 17.55 -12.91 -17.71
CA THR A 272 17.46 -12.91 -16.24
C THR A 272 18.36 -13.95 -15.58
N GLY A 273 19.00 -14.84 -16.35
CA GLY A 273 19.87 -15.89 -15.82
C GLY A 273 19.13 -17.10 -15.24
N ILE A 274 17.84 -17.27 -15.55
CA ILE A 274 17.06 -18.44 -15.16
C ILE A 274 17.45 -19.63 -16.04
N GLU A 275 17.80 -20.75 -15.41
CA GLU A 275 18.03 -22.02 -16.11
C GLU A 275 16.69 -22.71 -16.40
N LEU A 276 16.45 -23.11 -17.65
CA LEU A 276 15.25 -23.84 -18.03
C LEU A 276 15.56 -25.32 -18.22
N ILE A 277 14.76 -26.17 -17.58
CA ILE A 277 14.79 -27.63 -17.71
C ILE A 277 13.51 -28.00 -18.46
N ASP A 278 13.66 -28.35 -19.73
CA ASP A 278 12.55 -28.73 -20.58
C ASP A 278 12.16 -30.18 -20.33
N SER A 279 10.89 -30.39 -19.98
CA SER A 279 10.28 -31.71 -19.90
C SER A 279 10.08 -32.30 -21.29
N GLU A 280 10.29 -33.60 -21.45
CA GLU A 280 10.25 -34.28 -22.76
C GLU A 280 8.91 -34.16 -23.49
N ASP A 281 7.79 -34.12 -22.75
CA ASP A 281 6.42 -34.09 -23.29
C ASP A 281 5.86 -32.66 -23.41
N ALA A 282 6.55 -31.78 -24.13
CA ALA A 282 6.16 -30.37 -24.28
C ALA A 282 4.79 -30.15 -24.94
N GLU A 283 3.76 -29.81 -24.16
CA GLU A 283 2.37 -29.74 -24.62
C GLU A 283 1.71 -28.36 -24.46
N ARG A 284 2.22 -27.50 -23.56
CA ARG A 284 1.45 -26.34 -23.06
C ARG A 284 2.06 -25.00 -23.49
N PRO A 285 1.29 -24.05 -24.04
CA PRO A 285 1.84 -22.73 -24.38
C PRO A 285 2.08 -21.91 -23.11
N VAL A 286 3.02 -20.96 -23.16
CA VAL A 286 3.18 -19.95 -22.11
C VAL A 286 1.94 -19.05 -22.05
N ALA A 287 1.42 -18.85 -20.84
CA ALA A 287 0.26 -18.00 -20.59
C ALA A 287 0.64 -16.51 -20.72
N THR A 288 -0.19 -15.71 -21.39
CA THR A 288 0.06 -14.27 -21.57
C THR A 288 -1.07 -13.43 -20.96
N LYS A 289 -0.71 -12.36 -20.25
CA LYS A 289 -1.65 -11.39 -19.67
C LYS A 289 -1.29 -9.99 -20.13
N THR A 290 -2.15 -9.40 -20.96
CA THR A 290 -1.92 -8.06 -21.50
C THR A 290 -2.65 -7.00 -20.66
N ARG A 291 -1.93 -5.98 -20.19
CA ARG A 291 -2.44 -4.86 -19.40
C ARG A 291 -2.26 -3.57 -20.20
N TYR A 292 -3.33 -2.79 -20.32
CA TYR A 292 -3.29 -1.51 -20.99
C TYR A 292 -3.17 -0.41 -19.94
N VAL A 293 -2.13 0.39 -20.08
CA VAL A 293 -1.73 1.41 -19.10
C VAL A 293 -1.83 2.78 -19.76
N VAL A 294 -2.56 3.68 -19.13
CA VAL A 294 -2.61 5.10 -19.53
C VAL A 294 -2.01 5.89 -18.37
N GLU A 295 -1.06 6.76 -18.67
CA GLU A 295 -0.17 7.37 -17.66
C GLU A 295 0.47 6.25 -16.82
N ASP A 296 0.17 6.20 -15.52
CA ASP A 296 0.63 5.16 -14.59
C ASP A 296 -0.50 4.28 -14.05
N ARG A 297 -1.65 4.25 -14.75
CA ARG A 297 -2.84 3.50 -14.30
C ARG A 297 -3.26 2.44 -15.29
N LYS A 298 -3.52 1.23 -14.78
CA LYS A 298 -4.11 0.13 -15.55
C LYS A 298 -5.57 0.43 -15.81
N VAL A 299 -5.95 0.55 -17.08
CA VAL A 299 -7.33 0.83 -17.49
C VAL A 299 -8.10 -0.47 -17.68
N PHE A 300 -7.50 -1.44 -18.38
CA PHE A 300 -8.09 -2.75 -18.58
C PHE A 300 -7.02 -3.81 -18.82
N LYS A 301 -7.44 -5.08 -18.76
CA LYS A 301 -6.57 -6.23 -18.92
C LYS A 301 -7.26 -7.30 -19.75
N VAL A 302 -6.48 -8.00 -20.58
CA VAL A 302 -6.89 -9.16 -21.37
C VAL A 302 -6.09 -10.37 -20.89
N ASP A 303 -6.78 -11.36 -20.33
CA ASP A 303 -6.18 -12.65 -19.97
C ASP A 303 -6.22 -13.59 -21.19
N ASN A 304 -5.11 -13.69 -21.91
CA ASN A 304 -4.92 -14.64 -23.02
C ASN A 304 -4.47 -15.99 -22.46
N VAL A 305 -5.27 -16.54 -21.54
CA VAL A 305 -4.95 -17.77 -20.84
C VAL A 305 -6.11 -18.74 -20.91
N ARG A 306 -5.88 -19.91 -21.51
CA ARG A 306 -6.78 -21.06 -21.44
C ARG A 306 -6.09 -22.12 -20.60
N PRO A 307 -6.68 -22.54 -19.46
CA PRO A 307 -6.15 -23.67 -18.72
C PRO A 307 -6.12 -24.88 -19.64
N LEU A 308 -4.94 -25.48 -19.73
CA LEU A 308 -4.72 -26.70 -20.45
C LEU A 308 -4.08 -27.67 -19.45
N PRO A 309 -4.86 -28.53 -18.78
CA PRO A 309 -4.32 -29.54 -17.89
C PRO A 309 -3.29 -30.39 -18.62
N SER A 310 -2.13 -30.62 -17.99
CA SER A 310 -1.12 -31.53 -18.53
C SER A 310 -1.70 -32.91 -18.76
N SER A 311 -1.29 -33.60 -19.83
CA SER A 311 -1.70 -34.98 -20.05
C SER A 311 -1.23 -35.89 -18.91
N ALA A 312 -1.85 -37.06 -18.76
CA ALA A 312 -1.40 -38.04 -17.77
C ALA A 312 0.01 -38.57 -18.07
N GLY A 313 0.42 -38.59 -19.35
CA GLY A 313 1.79 -38.89 -19.78
C GLY A 313 2.76 -37.83 -19.28
N ALA A 314 2.57 -36.58 -19.72
CA ALA A 314 3.39 -35.45 -19.31
C ALA A 314 3.49 -35.31 -17.78
N SER A 315 2.39 -35.51 -17.05
CA SER A 315 2.38 -35.46 -15.58
C SER A 315 3.30 -36.52 -14.95
N ARG A 316 3.37 -37.73 -15.53
CA ARG A 316 4.28 -38.79 -15.05
C ARG A 316 5.73 -38.49 -15.41
N THR A 317 5.97 -37.95 -16.60
CA THR A 317 7.31 -37.54 -17.06
C THR A 317 7.88 -36.46 -16.14
N ILE A 318 7.15 -35.37 -15.92
CA ILE A 318 7.52 -34.29 -14.98
C ILE A 318 7.79 -34.84 -13.57
N ALA A 319 6.95 -35.78 -13.09
CA ALA A 319 7.14 -36.39 -11.78
C ALA A 319 8.39 -37.30 -11.70
N GLY A 320 8.79 -37.92 -12.81
CA GLY A 320 10.03 -38.70 -12.92
C GLY A 320 11.27 -37.81 -13.00
N GLU A 321 11.20 -36.73 -13.76
CA GLU A 321 12.24 -35.70 -13.85
C GLU A 321 12.47 -35.06 -12.46
N LEU A 322 11.41 -34.64 -11.78
CA LEU A 322 11.48 -34.08 -10.43
C LEU A 322 12.18 -35.04 -9.43
N ARG A 323 11.84 -36.33 -9.47
CA ARG A 323 12.50 -37.38 -8.66
C ARG A 323 14.00 -37.46 -8.89
N THR A 324 14.42 -37.24 -10.13
CA THR A 324 15.82 -37.39 -10.55
C THR A 324 16.64 -36.16 -10.17
N ILE A 325 16.07 -34.96 -10.35
CA ILE A 325 16.85 -33.71 -10.27
C ILE A 325 16.80 -33.03 -8.89
N LEU A 326 15.74 -33.23 -8.07
CA LEU A 326 15.56 -32.43 -6.85
C LEU A 326 16.74 -32.56 -5.85
N GLY A 327 17.41 -33.71 -5.83
CA GLY A 327 18.57 -33.95 -4.94
C GLY A 327 19.74 -32.97 -5.15
N ASP A 328 19.87 -32.40 -6.35
CA ASP A 328 20.94 -31.46 -6.72
C ASP A 328 20.67 -30.01 -6.28
N TYR A 329 19.46 -29.74 -5.77
CA TYR A 329 19.02 -28.42 -5.32
C TYR A 329 19.01 -28.34 -3.80
N ASP A 330 19.02 -27.12 -3.26
CA ASP A 330 18.88 -26.86 -1.82
C ASP A 330 17.41 -26.89 -1.37
N GLY A 331 16.47 -26.58 -2.27
CA GLY A 331 15.04 -26.65 -2.02
C GLY A 331 14.19 -26.47 -3.27
N LEU A 332 12.88 -26.65 -3.10
CA LEU A 332 11.86 -26.58 -4.14
C LEU A 332 10.86 -25.46 -3.84
N ILE A 333 10.49 -24.65 -4.83
CA ILE A 333 9.33 -23.75 -4.74
C ILE A 333 8.25 -24.26 -5.68
N VAL A 334 7.03 -24.40 -5.15
CA VAL A 334 5.85 -24.88 -5.87
C VAL A 334 4.84 -23.74 -5.91
N THR A 335 4.42 -23.33 -7.11
CA THR A 335 3.42 -22.28 -7.27
C THR A 335 2.35 -22.62 -8.30
N ASP A 336 1.12 -22.86 -7.83
CA ASP A 336 0.00 -23.24 -8.70
C ASP A 336 -0.85 -22.02 -9.09
N PHE A 337 -0.73 -21.60 -10.35
CA PHE A 337 -1.55 -20.52 -10.92
C PHE A 337 -2.88 -21.01 -11.52
N GLY A 338 -3.16 -22.31 -11.49
CA GLY A 338 -4.41 -22.89 -11.99
C GLY A 338 -4.51 -22.90 -13.53
N TYR A 339 -3.38 -22.94 -14.24
CA TYR A 339 -3.35 -23.07 -15.71
C TYR A 339 -3.17 -24.50 -16.20
N GLY A 340 -3.02 -25.46 -15.28
CA GLY A 340 -3.06 -26.88 -15.59
C GLY A 340 -1.74 -27.64 -15.41
N PHE A 341 -0.66 -26.98 -14.98
CA PHE A 341 0.61 -27.66 -14.70
C PHE A 341 0.45 -28.75 -13.62
N PHE A 342 -0.28 -28.41 -12.55
CA PHE A 342 -0.49 -29.28 -11.40
C PHE A 342 -1.74 -30.15 -11.53
N THR A 343 -1.56 -31.32 -12.10
CA THR A 343 -2.52 -32.43 -12.02
C THR A 343 -2.39 -33.15 -10.68
N GLN A 344 -3.44 -33.86 -10.24
CA GLN A 344 -3.38 -34.59 -8.96
C GLN A 344 -2.21 -35.58 -8.88
N PRO A 345 -1.90 -36.37 -9.93
CA PRO A 345 -0.73 -37.26 -9.91
C PRO A 345 0.61 -36.55 -9.69
N LEU A 346 0.78 -35.33 -10.20
CA LEU A 346 2.00 -34.56 -9.93
C LEU A 346 2.02 -34.06 -8.48
N ILE A 347 0.90 -33.54 -7.98
CA ILE A 347 0.78 -33.03 -6.61
C ILE A 347 1.10 -34.12 -5.57
N ASP A 348 0.55 -35.32 -5.77
CA ASP A 348 0.72 -36.45 -4.83
C ASP A 348 2.20 -36.85 -4.67
N VAL A 349 3.04 -36.58 -5.67
CA VAL A 349 4.46 -36.95 -5.66
C VAL A 349 5.35 -35.89 -5.01
N ILE A 350 4.91 -34.63 -4.91
CA ILE A 350 5.76 -33.52 -4.43
C ILE A 350 6.24 -33.78 -3.00
N GLU A 351 5.33 -34.16 -2.10
CA GLU A 351 5.65 -34.45 -0.69
C GLU A 351 6.63 -35.63 -0.57
N ASP A 352 6.36 -36.70 -1.32
CA ASP A 352 7.18 -37.91 -1.32
C ASP A 352 8.61 -37.62 -1.78
N VAL A 353 8.77 -36.81 -2.84
CA VAL A 353 10.07 -36.47 -3.41
C VAL A 353 10.85 -35.53 -2.49
N ALA A 354 10.19 -34.49 -1.97
CA ALA A 354 10.79 -33.59 -1.00
C ALA A 354 11.28 -34.37 0.24
N SER A 355 10.45 -35.27 0.76
CA SER A 355 10.78 -36.12 1.92
C SER A 355 11.92 -37.09 1.62
N ALA A 356 11.89 -37.78 0.46
CA ALA A 356 12.92 -38.76 0.08
C ALA A 356 14.30 -38.11 -0.15
N THR A 357 14.33 -36.88 -0.66
CA THR A 357 15.57 -36.13 -0.90
C THR A 357 16.02 -35.31 0.32
N GLY A 358 15.17 -35.21 1.36
CA GLY A 358 15.41 -34.37 2.53
C GLY A 358 15.41 -32.87 2.22
N LYS A 359 14.86 -32.46 1.06
CA LYS A 359 14.84 -31.06 0.63
C LYS A 359 13.52 -30.42 1.01
N PRO A 360 13.52 -29.21 1.62
CA PRO A 360 12.28 -28.51 1.89
C PRO A 360 11.60 -28.06 0.60
N TYR A 361 10.29 -27.87 0.69
CA TYR A 361 9.58 -27.14 -0.33
C TYR A 361 8.67 -26.06 0.24
N TYR A 362 8.52 -25.00 -0.55
CA TYR A 362 7.74 -23.80 -0.26
C TYR A 362 6.57 -23.70 -1.23
N LEU A 363 5.45 -23.18 -0.77
CA LEU A 363 4.18 -23.29 -1.49
C LEU A 363 3.44 -21.96 -1.57
N ASP A 364 2.99 -21.63 -2.77
CA ASP A 364 1.95 -20.63 -2.99
C ASP A 364 0.95 -21.08 -4.06
N VAL A 365 -0.20 -20.41 -4.09
CA VAL A 365 -1.22 -20.61 -5.13
C VAL A 365 -1.79 -19.26 -5.54
N SER A 366 -2.40 -19.17 -6.73
CA SER A 366 -3.02 -17.94 -7.22
C SER A 366 -4.55 -17.94 -7.16
N HIS A 367 -5.13 -16.74 -7.05
CA HIS A 367 -6.57 -16.42 -7.06
C HIS A 367 -7.38 -16.82 -8.31
N THR A 368 -6.87 -17.63 -9.24
CA THR A 368 -7.60 -17.98 -10.48
C THR A 368 -8.85 -18.86 -10.25
N ARG A 369 -9.22 -19.09 -8.98
CA ARG A 369 -10.33 -19.95 -8.50
C ARG A 369 -10.22 -21.42 -8.92
N ARG A 370 -9.09 -21.80 -9.53
CA ARG A 370 -8.81 -23.16 -10.03
C ARG A 370 -7.69 -23.84 -9.23
N ALA A 371 -6.75 -23.06 -8.72
CA ALA A 371 -5.76 -23.55 -7.77
C ALA A 371 -6.37 -23.63 -6.37
N ASN A 372 -5.93 -24.61 -5.58
CA ASN A 372 -6.34 -24.76 -4.19
C ASN A 372 -5.16 -25.24 -3.36
N ILE A 373 -4.73 -24.40 -2.41
CA ILE A 373 -3.55 -24.66 -1.58
C ILE A 373 -3.68 -25.91 -0.71
N LEU A 374 -4.91 -26.32 -0.38
CA LEU A 374 -5.19 -27.48 0.47
C LEU A 374 -4.93 -28.83 -0.21
N ARG A 375 -4.62 -28.82 -1.53
CA ARG A 375 -4.25 -30.02 -2.29
C ARG A 375 -2.82 -30.48 -1.99
N PHE A 376 -1.95 -29.57 -1.55
CA PHE A 376 -0.54 -29.84 -1.29
C PHE A 376 -0.32 -30.20 0.20
N ARG A 377 0.63 -31.10 0.46
CA ARG A 377 0.87 -31.71 1.78
C ARG A 377 2.36 -31.67 2.16
N GLY A 378 2.67 -31.35 3.41
CA GLY A 378 4.04 -31.38 3.93
C GLY A 378 4.92 -30.18 3.53
N ALA A 379 4.35 -29.05 3.10
CA ALA A 379 5.14 -27.86 2.78
C ALA A 379 5.85 -27.32 4.04
N ARG A 380 7.10 -26.86 3.92
CA ARG A 380 7.77 -26.20 5.04
C ARG A 380 7.10 -24.86 5.33
N ILE A 381 6.94 -24.02 4.31
CA ILE A 381 6.27 -22.73 4.42
C ILE A 381 5.26 -22.58 3.30
N ALA A 382 4.04 -22.18 3.66
CA ALA A 382 3.01 -21.79 2.71
C ALA A 382 2.69 -20.29 2.84
N THR A 383 2.55 -19.57 1.73
CA THR A 383 2.37 -18.10 1.72
C THR A 383 1.09 -17.59 1.04
N PRO A 384 -0.09 -18.23 1.20
CA PRO A 384 -1.30 -17.75 0.55
C PRO A 384 -1.70 -16.37 1.08
N THR A 385 -2.51 -15.67 0.30
CA THR A 385 -3.28 -14.54 0.82
C THR A 385 -4.42 -15.00 1.73
N GLU A 386 -4.94 -14.09 2.57
CA GLU A 386 -6.20 -14.33 3.30
C GLU A 386 -7.33 -14.77 2.35
N HIS A 387 -7.43 -14.14 1.18
CA HIS A 387 -8.48 -14.45 0.23
C HIS A 387 -8.38 -15.87 -0.32
N GLU A 388 -7.17 -16.33 -0.67
CA GLU A 388 -6.95 -17.71 -1.15
C GLU A 388 -7.25 -18.73 -0.07
N LEU A 389 -6.85 -18.49 1.18
CA LEU A 389 -7.11 -19.42 2.26
C LEU A 389 -8.62 -19.53 2.55
N ARG A 390 -9.34 -18.40 2.57
CA ARG A 390 -10.80 -18.39 2.74
C ARG A 390 -11.50 -19.07 1.59
N PHE A 391 -11.07 -18.79 0.36
CA PHE A 391 -11.61 -19.45 -0.84
C PHE A 391 -11.40 -20.96 -0.78
N ALA A 392 -10.20 -21.42 -0.41
CA ALA A 392 -9.87 -22.83 -0.33
C ALA A 392 -10.75 -23.60 0.68
N PHE A 393 -11.15 -22.94 1.78
CA PHE A 393 -12.07 -23.50 2.78
C PHE A 393 -13.55 -23.22 2.51
N ALA A 394 -13.87 -22.39 1.51
CA ALA A 394 -15.19 -21.80 1.32
C ALA A 394 -15.76 -21.15 2.61
N ASP A 395 -14.92 -20.41 3.34
CA ASP A 395 -15.22 -19.87 4.68
C ASP A 395 -14.79 -18.39 4.82
N ASN A 396 -15.77 -17.49 4.82
CA ASN A 396 -15.55 -16.04 4.92
C ASN A 396 -15.76 -15.48 6.33
N GLU A 397 -16.20 -16.30 7.29
CA GLU A 397 -16.63 -15.82 8.60
C GLU A 397 -15.65 -16.21 9.71
N ALA A 398 -14.99 -17.36 9.59
CA ALA A 398 -14.10 -17.84 10.63
C ALA A 398 -12.89 -16.90 10.85
N GLY A 399 -12.44 -16.86 12.10
CA GLY A 399 -11.21 -16.16 12.48
C GLY A 399 -9.96 -16.82 11.89
N LEU A 400 -8.94 -16.02 11.56
CA LEU A 400 -7.74 -16.48 10.87
C LEU A 400 -6.96 -17.56 11.63
N SER A 401 -6.88 -17.47 12.96
CA SER A 401 -6.24 -18.51 13.78
C SER A 401 -6.95 -19.87 13.67
N HIS A 402 -8.27 -19.86 13.50
CA HIS A 402 -9.04 -21.10 13.29
C HIS A 402 -8.79 -21.68 11.90
N LEU A 403 -8.77 -20.84 10.86
CA LEU A 403 -8.42 -21.25 9.50
C LEU A 403 -6.99 -21.80 9.42
N ALA A 404 -6.03 -21.15 10.09
CA ALA A 404 -4.66 -21.64 10.20
C ALA A 404 -4.58 -23.02 10.89
N SER A 405 -5.34 -23.23 11.97
CA SER A 405 -5.42 -24.53 12.64
C SER A 405 -5.96 -25.63 11.71
N ARG A 406 -7.03 -25.33 10.96
CA ARG A 406 -7.59 -26.24 9.94
C ARG A 406 -6.57 -26.51 8.84
N PHE A 407 -5.88 -25.48 8.37
CA PHE A 407 -4.82 -25.58 7.37
C PHE A 407 -3.75 -26.56 7.81
N PHE A 408 -3.16 -26.39 9.00
CA PHE A 408 -2.13 -27.31 9.49
C PHE A 408 -2.61 -28.74 9.68
N ARG A 409 -3.85 -28.95 10.15
CA ARG A 409 -4.42 -30.31 10.27
C ARG A 409 -4.61 -30.98 8.91
N GLN A 410 -4.98 -30.20 7.90
CA GLN A 410 -5.16 -30.71 6.55
C GLN A 410 -3.80 -30.85 5.87
N THR A 411 -3.06 -29.78 5.62
CA THR A 411 -1.85 -29.81 4.80
C THR A 411 -0.65 -30.43 5.50
N GLY A 412 -0.59 -30.44 6.83
CA GLY A 412 0.61 -30.87 7.55
C GLY A 412 1.79 -29.90 7.42
N ALA A 413 1.59 -28.70 6.87
CA ALA A 413 2.67 -27.72 6.72
C ALA A 413 3.26 -27.28 8.06
N GLU A 414 4.52 -26.83 8.08
CA GLU A 414 5.17 -26.39 9.32
C GLU A 414 4.83 -24.93 9.68
N HIS A 415 4.84 -24.06 8.66
CA HIS A 415 4.57 -22.63 8.78
C HIS A 415 3.54 -22.15 7.74
N LEU A 416 2.73 -21.17 8.13
CA LEU A 416 1.78 -20.48 7.27
C LEU A 416 1.96 -18.97 7.44
N LEU A 417 2.37 -18.27 6.37
CA LEU A 417 2.55 -16.82 6.36
C LEU A 417 1.43 -16.22 5.50
N LEU A 418 0.37 -15.76 6.17
CA LEU A 418 -0.81 -15.27 5.50
C LEU A 418 -0.64 -13.81 5.10
N THR A 419 -0.54 -13.53 3.81
CA THR A 419 -0.40 -12.15 3.30
C THR A 419 -1.76 -11.45 3.24
N MET A 420 -1.81 -10.18 3.65
CA MET A 420 -3.05 -9.40 3.80
C MET A 420 -2.98 -8.02 3.12
N GLY A 421 -2.15 -7.90 2.09
CA GLY A 421 -1.93 -6.65 1.35
C GLY A 421 -1.45 -5.52 2.27
N PRO A 422 -2.13 -4.35 2.31
CA PRO A 422 -1.70 -3.20 3.10
C PRO A 422 -1.75 -3.43 4.62
N ARG A 423 -2.35 -4.53 5.09
CA ARG A 423 -2.31 -4.91 6.51
C ARG A 423 -1.03 -5.65 6.90
N GLY A 424 -0.22 -6.12 5.96
CA GLY A 424 0.99 -6.88 6.24
C GLY A 424 0.76 -8.39 6.28
N VAL A 425 1.41 -9.09 7.20
CA VAL A 425 1.50 -10.56 7.22
C VAL A 425 1.20 -11.13 8.60
N LEU A 426 0.38 -12.18 8.65
CA LEU A 426 0.14 -12.98 9.85
C LEU A 426 0.94 -14.28 9.77
N LEU A 427 1.94 -14.43 10.63
CA LEU A 427 2.78 -15.61 10.72
C LEU A 427 2.11 -16.59 11.67
N CYS A 428 1.87 -17.81 11.21
CA CYS A 428 1.29 -18.89 11.99
C CYS A 428 2.26 -20.07 12.04
N ARG A 429 2.44 -20.65 13.23
CA ARG A 429 3.27 -21.85 13.44
C ARG A 429 2.39 -23.05 13.78
N ARG A 430 2.69 -24.21 13.19
CA ARG A 430 1.99 -25.45 13.51
C ARG A 430 2.06 -25.73 15.02
N PRO A 431 0.92 -26.02 15.67
CA PRO A 431 0.91 -26.31 17.09
C PRO A 431 1.59 -27.67 17.37
N SER A 432 2.35 -27.75 18.47
CA SER A 432 3.06 -28.99 18.85
C SER A 432 2.12 -30.15 19.21
N SER A 433 0.86 -29.85 19.54
CA SER A 433 -0.19 -30.83 19.78
C SER A 433 -1.56 -30.26 19.35
N PRO A 434 -2.54 -31.10 19.01
CA PRO A 434 -3.86 -30.64 18.56
C PRO A 434 -4.62 -29.76 19.57
N GLU A 435 -4.30 -29.88 20.85
CA GLU A 435 -4.97 -29.13 21.93
C GLU A 435 -4.38 -27.73 22.16
N LYS A 436 -3.15 -27.48 21.68
CA LYS A 436 -2.54 -26.15 21.78
C LYS A 436 -3.08 -25.22 20.71
N ARG A 437 -3.26 -23.94 21.08
CA ARG A 437 -3.60 -22.88 20.13
C ARG A 437 -2.46 -22.66 19.14
N VAL A 438 -2.81 -22.23 17.93
CA VAL A 438 -1.85 -21.80 16.92
C VAL A 438 -1.11 -20.59 17.46
N ALA A 439 0.22 -20.65 17.49
CA ALA A 439 1.04 -19.50 17.82
C ALA A 439 1.06 -18.56 16.61
N THR A 440 0.81 -17.27 16.85
CA THR A 440 0.72 -16.26 15.81
C THR A 440 1.58 -15.05 16.13
N ASP A 441 2.29 -14.55 15.14
CA ASP A 441 2.96 -13.25 15.15
C ASP A 441 2.41 -12.40 14.00
N PHE A 442 2.44 -11.08 14.13
CA PHE A 442 1.92 -10.16 13.12
C PHE A 442 2.99 -9.13 12.75
N LEU A 443 3.26 -9.03 11.46
CA LEU A 443 4.16 -8.05 10.87
C LEU A 443 3.33 -7.04 10.07
N PRO A 444 3.24 -5.76 10.50
CA PRO A 444 2.62 -4.71 9.70
C PRO A 444 3.27 -4.57 8.33
N ALA A 445 2.52 -4.07 7.33
CA ALA A 445 3.10 -3.77 6.03
C ALA A 445 4.21 -2.71 6.18
N LEU A 446 5.34 -2.91 5.50
CA LEU A 446 6.45 -1.96 5.54
C LEU A 446 6.15 -0.70 4.70
N GLU A 447 5.25 -0.85 3.72
CA GLU A 447 4.69 0.23 2.90
C GLU A 447 3.18 0.00 2.72
N SER A 448 2.38 1.06 2.90
CA SER A 448 0.92 0.99 2.79
C SER A 448 0.38 1.38 1.41
N THR A 449 1.19 2.06 0.60
CA THR A 449 0.82 2.53 -0.74
C THR A 449 1.54 1.71 -1.81
N ALA A 450 0.78 1.18 -2.77
CA ALA A 450 1.30 0.43 -3.91
C ALA A 450 1.02 1.19 -5.21
N VAL A 451 2.06 1.33 -6.05
CA VAL A 451 1.92 1.72 -7.45
C VAL A 451 1.40 0.54 -8.26
N ASP A 452 1.98 -0.64 -8.06
CA ASP A 452 1.58 -1.87 -8.73
C ASP A 452 1.67 -3.10 -7.81
N PRO A 453 0.56 -3.66 -7.32
CA PRO A 453 0.60 -4.80 -6.40
C PRO A 453 0.81 -6.17 -7.10
N VAL A 454 0.85 -6.21 -8.44
CA VAL A 454 0.98 -7.47 -9.19
C VAL A 454 2.36 -8.05 -8.98
N GLY A 455 2.46 -9.27 -8.45
CA GLY A 455 3.73 -9.97 -8.21
C GLY A 455 4.27 -9.85 -6.77
N ALA A 456 3.59 -9.09 -5.91
CA ALA A 456 4.02 -8.91 -4.51
C ALA A 456 4.14 -10.25 -3.74
N GLY A 457 3.21 -11.18 -3.95
CA GLY A 457 3.26 -12.52 -3.34
C GLY A 457 4.41 -13.38 -3.86
N ASP A 458 4.71 -13.27 -5.16
CA ASP A 458 5.79 -14.00 -5.82
C ASP A 458 7.16 -13.61 -5.24
N VAL A 459 7.44 -12.29 -5.14
CA VAL A 459 8.70 -11.80 -4.56
C VAL A 459 8.77 -12.05 -3.04
N PHE A 460 7.63 -12.01 -2.35
CA PHE A 460 7.53 -12.37 -0.94
C PHE A 460 7.92 -13.83 -0.71
N LEU A 461 7.35 -14.77 -1.48
CA LEU A 461 7.67 -16.19 -1.41
C LEU A 461 9.14 -16.45 -1.73
N ALA A 462 9.72 -15.78 -2.74
CA ALA A 462 11.13 -15.90 -3.08
C ALA A 462 12.04 -15.52 -1.89
N GLY A 463 11.78 -14.38 -1.25
CA GLY A 463 12.54 -13.92 -0.08
C GLY A 463 12.40 -14.84 1.15
N VAL A 464 11.17 -15.28 1.44
CA VAL A 464 10.90 -16.25 2.51
C VAL A 464 11.66 -17.56 2.28
N SER A 465 11.59 -18.08 1.06
CA SER A 465 12.23 -19.36 0.69
C SER A 465 13.75 -19.28 0.79
N LEU A 466 14.37 -18.22 0.26
CA LEU A 466 15.82 -18.02 0.36
C LEU A 466 16.29 -17.84 1.80
N THR A 467 15.49 -17.14 2.62
CA THR A 467 15.79 -16.96 4.04
C THR A 467 15.85 -18.29 4.78
N ASP A 468 14.86 -19.17 4.60
CA ASP A 468 14.85 -20.49 5.24
C ASP A 468 16.00 -21.38 4.72
N LEU A 469 16.27 -21.38 3.41
CA LEU A 469 17.39 -22.12 2.82
C LEU A 469 18.76 -21.64 3.32
N ALA A 470 18.87 -20.36 3.66
CA ALA A 470 20.05 -19.77 4.28
C ALA A 470 20.18 -20.07 5.78
N GLY A 471 19.18 -20.68 6.40
CA GLY A 471 19.14 -20.96 7.84
C GLY A 471 18.63 -19.80 8.70
N GLY A 472 18.01 -18.79 8.07
CA GLY A 472 17.32 -17.72 8.78
C GLY A 472 15.98 -18.18 9.37
N SER A 473 15.46 -17.41 10.33
CA SER A 473 14.18 -17.72 10.96
C SER A 473 12.99 -17.40 10.05
N CYS A 474 11.84 -18.03 10.32
CA CYS A 474 10.57 -17.71 9.66
C CYS A 474 10.21 -16.22 9.80
N GLU A 475 10.53 -15.61 10.95
CA GLU A 475 10.31 -14.19 11.22
C GLU A 475 11.22 -13.27 10.41
N MET A 476 12.50 -13.63 10.24
CA MET A 476 13.41 -12.95 9.31
C MET A 476 12.90 -13.07 7.87
N GLY A 477 12.42 -14.26 7.48
CA GLY A 477 11.87 -14.51 6.15
C GLY A 477 10.64 -13.66 5.87
N ALA A 478 9.74 -13.53 6.84
CA ALA A 478 8.57 -12.65 6.71
C ALA A 478 8.97 -11.18 6.57
N TYR A 479 9.95 -10.71 7.37
CA TYR A 479 10.43 -9.34 7.26
C TYR A 479 11.08 -9.05 5.90
N LEU A 480 12.00 -9.91 5.47
CA LEU A 480 12.70 -9.76 4.20
C LEU A 480 11.74 -9.88 3.01
N GLY A 481 10.83 -10.86 3.04
CA GLY A 481 9.77 -11.00 2.04
C GLY A 481 8.89 -9.75 1.99
N SER A 482 8.53 -9.16 3.14
CA SER A 482 7.77 -7.91 3.18
C SER A 482 8.55 -6.71 2.66
N ALA A 483 9.88 -6.64 2.86
CA ALA A 483 10.74 -5.60 2.30
C ALA A 483 10.83 -5.70 0.78
N LEU A 484 10.99 -6.91 0.25
CA LEU A 484 10.94 -7.18 -1.19
C LEU A 484 9.57 -6.79 -1.77
N ALA A 485 8.48 -7.19 -1.13
CA ALA A 485 7.14 -6.82 -1.57
C ALA A 485 6.95 -5.30 -1.56
N ALA A 486 7.37 -4.60 -0.51
CA ALA A 486 7.30 -3.15 -0.42
C ALA A 486 8.05 -2.43 -1.57
N LEU A 487 9.30 -2.84 -1.83
CA LEU A 487 10.10 -2.29 -2.92
C LEU A 487 9.48 -2.59 -4.28
N HIS A 488 9.03 -3.84 -4.48
CA HIS A 488 8.43 -4.29 -5.73
C HIS A 488 7.17 -3.48 -6.06
N VAL A 489 6.24 -3.34 -5.10
CA VAL A 489 4.97 -2.64 -5.35
C VAL A 489 5.12 -1.13 -5.52
N SER A 490 6.28 -0.56 -5.17
CA SER A 490 6.58 0.86 -5.36
C SER A 490 6.91 1.22 -6.82
N THR A 491 7.06 0.22 -7.69
CA THR A 491 7.41 0.40 -9.10
C THR A 491 6.34 -0.17 -10.02
N LEU A 492 6.20 0.39 -11.22
CA LEU A 492 5.27 -0.13 -12.22
C LEU A 492 5.88 -1.35 -12.95
N GLY A 493 5.09 -2.42 -13.07
CA GLY A 493 5.48 -3.63 -13.79
C GLY A 493 6.13 -4.68 -12.89
N ASN A 494 6.28 -5.89 -13.45
CA ASN A 494 6.63 -7.07 -12.68
C ASN A 494 8.16 -7.27 -12.63
N ARG A 495 8.86 -6.38 -11.91
CA ARG A 495 10.32 -6.35 -11.85
C ARG A 495 10.83 -7.01 -10.58
N ALA A 496 11.86 -7.85 -10.71
CA ALA A 496 12.61 -8.33 -9.57
C ALA A 496 13.31 -7.15 -8.87
N VAL A 497 13.45 -7.24 -7.55
CA VAL A 497 14.12 -6.25 -6.71
C VAL A 497 15.61 -6.58 -6.63
N ASP A 498 16.42 -5.62 -7.04
CA ASP A 498 17.89 -5.66 -7.00
C ASP A 498 18.43 -5.80 -5.57
N GLU A 499 19.43 -6.67 -5.37
CA GLU A 499 20.08 -6.94 -4.08
C GLU A 499 20.61 -5.66 -3.42
N ARG A 500 21.23 -4.76 -4.18
CA ARG A 500 21.78 -3.50 -3.65
C ARG A 500 20.66 -2.56 -3.23
N VAL A 501 19.59 -2.46 -4.01
CA VAL A 501 18.42 -1.64 -3.64
C VAL A 501 17.77 -2.17 -2.35
N LEU A 502 17.69 -3.49 -2.20
CA LEU A 502 17.20 -4.11 -0.97
C LEU A 502 18.09 -3.77 0.24
N LEU A 503 19.41 -3.92 0.09
CA LEU A 503 20.36 -3.61 1.17
C LEU A 503 20.30 -2.13 1.57
N GLU A 504 20.25 -1.22 0.59
CA GLU A 504 20.10 0.23 0.83
C GLU A 504 18.78 0.54 1.55
N TYR A 505 17.67 -0.10 1.12
CA TYR A 505 16.38 0.04 1.79
C TYR A 505 16.45 -0.38 3.25
N LEU A 506 17.07 -1.53 3.55
CA LEU A 506 17.20 -2.08 4.90
C LEU A 506 18.10 -1.23 5.81
N GLU A 507 19.16 -0.63 5.28
CA GLU A 507 20.06 0.26 6.03
C GLU A 507 19.33 1.50 6.59
N HIS A 508 18.38 2.03 5.83
CA HIS A 508 17.62 3.23 6.20
C HIS A 508 16.38 2.94 7.07
N ARG A 509 16.11 1.68 7.46
CA ARG A 509 14.95 1.34 8.30
C ARG A 509 15.22 1.64 9.78
N PRO A 510 14.48 2.56 10.42
CA PRO A 510 14.72 2.91 11.82
C PRO A 510 14.44 1.74 12.78
N GLU A 511 13.52 0.84 12.45
CA GLU A 511 13.19 -0.32 13.29
C GLU A 511 14.30 -1.40 13.34
N LEU A 512 15.26 -1.34 12.41
CA LEU A 512 16.42 -2.24 12.35
C LEU A 512 17.67 -1.65 13.02
N GLN A 513 17.63 -0.38 13.41
CA GLN A 513 18.71 0.28 14.14
C GLN A 513 18.61 -0.11 15.61
N ARG A 514 19.71 -0.66 16.16
CA ARG A 514 19.80 -1.09 17.57
C ARG A 514 19.88 0.06 18.54
#